data_AF-G8PCQ7-F1
#
_entry.id   AF-G8PCQ7-F1
#
_cell.length_a   1.000
_cell.length_b   1.000
_cell.length_c   1.000
_cell.angle_alpha   90.00
_cell.angle_beta   90.00
_cell.angle_gamma   90.00
#
_symmetry.space_group_name_H-M   'P 1'
#
loop_
_entity.id
_entity.type
_entity.pdbx_description
1 polymer ?
#
loop_
_entity_poly.entity_id
_entity_poly.type
_entity_poly.pdbx_seq_one_letter_code
_entity_poly.pdbx_strand_id
1 'polypeptide(L)'
;MFLIIHPLVNSTHRYLERDDSIDLVVLINELESERHSFTLKNCKRDSLVLFSGKENKDYILSSYKKMLRFTPGHMPLLLGVNSCWFEKEGKFIKIHLNHNGHNYNGKVYLNDYDKKSK
;
A
#
# COMPACT_ATOMS: atom_id res chain seq x y z
N MET A 1 32.62 33.71 -11.18
CA MET A 1 31.24 33.38 -11.61
C MET A 1 31.13 31.86 -11.59
N PHE A 2 30.57 31.30 -10.52
CA PHE A 2 30.34 29.87 -10.38
C PHE A 2 28.85 29.65 -10.13
N LEU A 3 28.22 28.97 -11.07
CA LEU A 3 26.81 28.57 -11.02
C LEU A 3 26.76 27.25 -10.24
N ILE A 4 26.28 27.25 -9.00
CA ILE A 4 26.02 26.00 -8.26
C ILE A 4 24.54 25.67 -8.46
N ILE A 5 24.31 24.56 -9.16
CA ILE A 5 23.00 23.95 -9.37
C ILE A 5 22.56 23.30 -8.06
N HIS A 6 21.39 23.68 -7.55
CA HIS A 6 20.78 23.12 -6.35
C HIS A 6 20.37 21.66 -6.57
N PRO A 7 20.60 20.74 -5.60
CA PRO A 7 19.66 19.65 -5.39
C PRO A 7 18.52 20.15 -4.50
N LEU A 8 17.36 20.37 -5.10
CA LEU A 8 16.10 20.58 -4.39
C LEU A 8 15.69 19.25 -3.74
N VAL A 9 16.22 18.96 -2.55
CA VAL A 9 15.74 17.86 -1.72
C VAL A 9 14.39 18.28 -1.15
N ASN A 10 13.30 17.84 -1.77
CA ASN A 10 11.96 17.91 -1.20
C ASN A 10 11.84 16.89 -0.05
N SER A 11 12.44 17.20 1.09
CA SER A 11 12.18 16.52 2.35
C SER A 11 10.76 16.86 2.81
N THR A 12 9.78 16.08 2.37
CA THR A 12 8.45 16.11 2.99
C THR A 12 8.55 15.47 4.38
N HIS A 13 8.82 16.32 5.38
CA HIS A 13 8.68 15.96 6.78
C HIS A 13 7.22 15.61 7.08
N ARG A 14 6.88 14.32 7.07
CA ARG A 14 5.69 13.82 7.79
C ARG A 14 6.07 13.66 9.25
N TYR A 15 5.63 14.60 10.09
CA TYR A 15 5.45 14.35 11.52
C TYR A 15 4.39 13.25 11.65
N LEU A 16 4.85 12.02 11.87
CA LEU A 16 4.02 10.93 12.34
C LEU A 16 4.44 10.66 13.78
N GLU A 17 3.49 10.81 14.70
CA GLU A 17 3.64 10.36 16.07
C GLU A 17 3.98 8.86 16.04
N ARG A 18 5.08 8.51 16.72
CA ARG A 18 5.99 7.44 16.31
C ARG A 18 5.59 6.01 16.70
N ASP A 19 4.46 5.79 17.36
CA ASP A 19 4.02 4.43 17.71
C ASP A 19 2.81 3.98 16.89
N ASP A 20 1.79 4.83 16.78
CA ASP A 20 0.55 4.48 16.10
C ASP A 20 0.70 4.40 14.56
N SER A 21 1.66 5.10 13.97
CA SER A 21 1.86 5.11 12.51
C SER A 21 2.59 3.89 11.93
N ILE A 22 3.18 3.04 12.78
CA ILE A 22 4.01 1.91 12.34
C ILE A 22 3.19 0.92 11.50
N ASP A 23 1.94 0.63 11.88
CA ASP A 23 1.14 -0.40 11.19
C ASP A 23 0.72 0.01 9.79
N LEU A 24 0.31 1.26 9.60
CA LEU A 24 0.02 1.79 8.26
C LEU A 24 1.31 1.84 7.42
N VAL A 25 2.45 2.15 8.02
CA VAL A 25 3.75 2.14 7.35
C VAL A 25 4.14 0.72 6.91
N VAL A 26 3.89 -0.31 7.72
CA VAL A 26 4.11 -1.72 7.34
C VAL A 26 3.32 -2.08 6.10
N LEU A 27 2.04 -1.70 6.06
CA LEU A 27 1.19 -1.95 4.88
C LEU A 27 1.70 -1.21 3.64
N ILE A 28 2.04 0.08 3.76
CA ILE A 28 2.55 0.87 2.63
C ILE A 28 3.88 0.27 2.13
N ASN A 29 4.80 -0.04 3.03
CA ASN A 29 6.10 -0.62 2.70
C ASN A 29 5.95 -1.97 1.98
N GLU A 30 5.01 -2.82 2.40
CA GLU A 30 4.78 -4.10 1.72
C GLU A 30 4.22 -3.90 0.30
N LEU A 31 3.33 -2.93 0.11
CA LEU A 31 2.77 -2.60 -1.21
C LEU A 31 3.82 -2.00 -2.16
N GLU A 32 4.73 -1.19 -1.64
CA GLU A 32 5.82 -0.56 -2.41
C GLU A 32 7.07 -1.46 -2.52
N SER A 33 7.07 -2.61 -1.84
CA SER A 33 8.22 -3.50 -1.79
C SER A 33 8.53 -4.12 -3.15
N GLU A 34 9.82 -4.09 -3.52
CA GLU A 34 10.34 -4.80 -4.69
C GLU A 34 10.17 -6.31 -4.59
N ARG A 35 10.00 -6.85 -3.37
CA ARG A 35 9.81 -8.28 -3.08
C ARG A 35 8.73 -8.90 -3.96
N HIS A 36 7.62 -8.21 -4.12
CA HIS A 36 6.51 -8.66 -4.95
C HIS A 36 6.44 -7.89 -6.26
N SER A 37 6.98 -6.66 -6.32
CA SER A 37 6.87 -5.76 -7.47
C SER A 37 5.41 -5.64 -7.91
N PHE A 38 4.55 -5.19 -6.99
CA PHE A 38 3.11 -5.13 -7.20
C PHE A 38 2.73 -4.07 -8.24
N THR A 39 1.74 -4.42 -9.05
CA THR A 39 1.01 -3.49 -9.92
C THR A 39 -0.48 -3.61 -9.63
N LEU A 40 -1.20 -2.51 -9.72
CA LEU A 40 -2.63 -2.44 -9.42
C LEU A 40 -3.45 -2.97 -10.60
N LYS A 41 -4.16 -4.08 -10.40
CA LYS A 41 -5.16 -4.58 -11.35
C LYS A 41 -6.54 -3.99 -11.10
N ASN A 42 -6.95 -3.90 -9.84
CA ASN A 42 -8.26 -3.37 -9.47
C ASN A 42 -8.25 -2.81 -8.05
N CYS A 43 -8.98 -1.72 -7.83
CA CYS A 43 -9.21 -1.13 -6.51
C CYS A 43 -10.71 -1.14 -6.24
N LYS A 44 -11.13 -1.93 -5.25
CA LYS A 44 -12.49 -1.92 -4.71
C LYS A 44 -12.43 -1.45 -3.26
N ARG A 45 -13.56 -0.98 -2.74
CA ARG A 45 -13.66 -0.50 -1.36
C ARG A 45 -13.04 -1.46 -0.35
N ASP A 46 -13.36 -2.74 -0.41
CA ASP A 46 -12.95 -3.71 0.61
C ASP A 46 -11.75 -4.58 0.18
N SER A 47 -11.20 -4.34 -1.01
CA SER A 47 -10.11 -5.18 -1.54
C SER A 47 -9.28 -4.50 -2.62
N LEU A 48 -7.97 -4.74 -2.60
CA LEU A 48 -7.07 -4.48 -3.74
C LEU A 48 -6.73 -5.79 -4.46
N VAL A 49 -6.87 -5.79 -5.78
CA VAL A 49 -6.35 -6.85 -6.64
C VAL A 49 -5.03 -6.38 -7.23
N LEU A 50 -3.97 -7.10 -6.93
CA LEU A 50 -2.59 -6.77 -7.25
C LEU A 50 -1.98 -7.90 -8.08
N PHE A 51 -1.23 -7.57 -9.12
CA PHE A 51 -0.40 -8.54 -9.82
C PHE A 51 1.03 -8.44 -9.31
N SER A 52 1.62 -9.56 -8.91
CA SER A 52 3.05 -9.63 -8.57
C SER A 52 3.87 -9.93 -9.83
N GLY A 53 4.74 -8.99 -10.21
CA GLY A 53 5.68 -9.20 -11.32
C GLY A 53 6.75 -10.25 -11.03
N LYS A 54 7.12 -10.45 -9.76
CA LYS A 54 8.13 -11.44 -9.34
C LYS A 54 7.60 -12.87 -9.37
N GLU A 55 6.36 -13.07 -8.95
CA GLU A 55 5.75 -14.40 -8.85
C GLU A 55 4.80 -14.73 -10.01
N ASN A 56 4.57 -13.76 -10.92
CA ASN A 56 3.68 -13.88 -12.07
C ASN A 56 2.26 -14.39 -11.71
N LYS A 57 1.68 -13.84 -10.63
CA LYS A 57 0.35 -14.24 -10.15
C LYS A 57 -0.39 -13.10 -9.47
N ASP A 58 -1.69 -13.29 -9.30
CA ASP A 58 -2.58 -12.32 -8.67
C ASP A 58 -2.71 -12.54 -7.17
N TYR A 59 -2.75 -11.42 -6.46
CA TYR A 59 -2.98 -11.32 -5.03
C TYR A 59 -4.18 -10.42 -4.75
N ILE A 60 -4.97 -10.80 -3.74
CA ILE A 60 -6.06 -9.99 -3.22
C ILE A 60 -5.73 -9.62 -1.78
N LEU A 61 -5.50 -8.34 -1.55
CA LEU A 61 -5.39 -7.76 -0.21
C LEU A 61 -6.80 -7.39 0.27
N SER A 62 -7.24 -8.00 1.36
CA SER A 62 -8.57 -7.73 1.92
C SER A 62 -8.62 -8.02 3.42
N SER A 63 -9.58 -7.40 4.10
CA SER A 63 -9.87 -7.69 5.50
C SER A 63 -10.53 -9.07 5.63
N TYR A 64 -10.13 -9.85 6.63
CA TYR A 64 -10.76 -11.13 6.95
C TYR A 64 -10.67 -11.39 8.44
N LYS A 65 -11.81 -11.51 9.13
CA LYS A 65 -11.87 -11.50 10.60
C LYS A 65 -11.12 -10.25 11.13
N LYS A 66 -10.33 -10.37 12.19
CA LYS A 66 -9.51 -9.28 12.74
C LYS A 66 -8.12 -9.18 12.11
N MET A 67 -8.01 -9.32 10.78
CA MET A 67 -6.72 -9.19 10.10
C MET A 67 -6.87 -8.65 8.68
N LEU A 68 -5.81 -8.00 8.20
CA LEU A 68 -5.58 -7.68 6.80
C LEU A 68 -4.61 -8.72 6.23
N ARG A 69 -4.96 -9.31 5.07
CA ARG A 69 -4.20 -10.43 4.52
C ARG A 69 -4.19 -10.45 3.00
N PHE A 70 -3.20 -11.14 2.45
CA PHE A 70 -3.16 -11.53 1.05
C PHE A 70 -3.76 -12.92 0.82
N THR A 71 -4.43 -13.07 -0.31
CA THR A 71 -4.87 -14.36 -0.87
C THR A 71 -4.47 -14.46 -2.35
N PRO A 72 -4.22 -15.65 -2.92
CA PRO A 72 -4.29 -16.98 -2.31
C PRO A 72 -3.18 -17.23 -1.27
N GLY A 73 -3.34 -18.26 -0.43
CA GLY A 73 -2.30 -18.69 0.54
C GLY A 73 -2.46 -18.21 1.99
N HIS A 74 -3.54 -17.48 2.32
CA HIS A 74 -3.84 -17.06 3.70
C HIS A 74 -2.64 -16.38 4.41
N MET A 75 -2.00 -15.40 3.78
CA MET A 75 -0.83 -14.72 4.36
C MET A 75 -1.25 -13.46 5.12
N PRO A 76 -1.25 -13.47 6.46
CA PRO A 76 -1.61 -12.29 7.24
C PRO A 76 -0.51 -11.23 7.14
N LEU A 77 -0.91 -9.99 6.92
CA LEU A 77 -0.02 -8.83 6.90
C LEU A 77 -0.11 -8.06 8.22
N LEU A 78 -1.34 -7.75 8.67
CA LEU A 78 -1.60 -7.10 9.95
C LEU A 78 -2.67 -7.87 10.72
N LEU A 79 -2.44 -8.12 12.00
CA LEU A 79 -3.42 -8.67 12.95
C LEU A 79 -4.04 -7.53 13.75
N GLY A 80 -5.27 -7.70 14.28
CA GLY A 80 -5.96 -6.65 15.02
C GLY A 80 -6.65 -5.61 14.14
N VAL A 81 -6.79 -5.87 12.83
CA VAL A 81 -7.47 -4.96 11.91
C VAL A 81 -8.98 -5.10 12.06
N ASN A 82 -9.64 -4.06 12.53
CA ASN A 82 -11.11 -4.01 12.66
C ASN A 82 -11.77 -3.74 11.30
N SER A 83 -11.19 -2.84 10.50
CA SER A 83 -11.63 -2.57 9.14
C SER A 83 -10.50 -1.97 8.31
N CYS A 84 -10.43 -2.28 7.03
CA CYS A 84 -9.57 -1.59 6.08
C CYS A 84 -10.34 -1.38 4.78
N TRP A 85 -10.35 -0.16 4.27
CA TRP A 85 -10.96 0.15 2.98
C TRP A 85 -10.09 1.07 2.13
N PHE A 86 -10.35 1.02 0.83
CA PHE A 86 -9.52 1.63 -0.21
C PHE A 86 -10.34 2.54 -1.12
N GLU A 87 -9.71 3.59 -1.62
CA GLU A 87 -10.27 4.48 -2.62
C GLU A 87 -9.19 4.82 -3.65
N LYS A 88 -9.53 4.71 -4.95
CA LYS A 88 -8.61 5.11 -6.03
C LYS A 88 -8.76 6.61 -6.28
N GLU A 89 -7.65 7.34 -6.19
CA GLU A 89 -7.57 8.77 -6.49
C GLU A 89 -6.46 9.01 -7.53
N GLY A 90 -6.83 8.99 -8.80
CA GLY A 90 -5.87 9.03 -9.91
C GLY A 90 -4.94 7.82 -9.89
N LYS A 91 -3.63 8.06 -9.79
CA LYS A 91 -2.59 7.01 -9.69
C LYS A 91 -2.31 6.53 -8.26
N PHE A 92 -3.01 7.09 -7.28
CA PHE A 92 -2.80 6.75 -5.89
C PHE A 92 -3.97 5.95 -5.34
N ILE A 93 -3.70 5.18 -4.31
CA ILE A 93 -4.69 4.48 -3.52
C ILE A 93 -4.67 5.08 -2.12
N LYS A 94 -5.80 5.66 -1.70
CA LYS A 94 -6.04 6.00 -0.31
C LYS A 94 -6.35 4.74 0.47
N ILE A 95 -5.76 4.62 1.65
CA ILE A 95 -5.94 3.51 2.57
C ILE A 95 -6.51 4.08 3.86
N HIS A 96 -7.62 3.51 4.30
CA HIS A 96 -8.25 3.86 5.57
C HIS A 96 -8.28 2.61 6.44
N LEU A 97 -7.49 2.62 7.50
CA LEU A 97 -7.25 1.47 8.35
C LEU A 97 -7.76 1.77 9.76
N ASN A 98 -8.67 0.94 10.27
CA ASN A 98 -8.96 0.86 11.70
C ASN A 98 -8.26 -0.38 12.26
N HIS A 99 -7.30 -0.16 13.16
CA HIS A 99 -6.48 -1.21 13.73
C HIS A 99 -6.37 -0.99 15.24
N ASN A 100 -6.73 -2.04 15.99
CA ASN A 100 -6.84 -2.00 17.46
C ASN A 100 -7.69 -0.83 18.00
N GLY A 101 -8.68 -0.36 17.23
CA GLY A 101 -9.53 0.77 17.59
C GLY A 101 -9.01 2.15 17.16
N HIS A 102 -7.79 2.24 16.63
CA HIS A 102 -7.20 3.48 16.13
C HIS A 102 -7.41 3.62 14.62
N ASN A 103 -7.66 4.85 14.16
CA ASN A 103 -7.89 5.13 12.75
C ASN A 103 -6.65 5.76 12.10
N TYR A 104 -6.24 5.20 10.96
CA TYR A 104 -5.11 5.61 10.16
C TYR A 104 -5.54 5.89 8.74
N ASN A 105 -4.93 6.92 8.14
CA ASN A 105 -5.15 7.26 6.74
C ASN A 105 -3.80 7.37 6.04
N GLY A 106 -3.66 6.64 4.94
CA GLY A 106 -2.45 6.59 4.14
C GLY A 106 -2.73 6.74 2.66
N LYS A 107 -1.66 6.92 1.90
CA LYS A 107 -1.72 6.97 0.44
C LYS A 107 -0.50 6.27 -0.11
N VAL A 108 -0.72 5.35 -1.04
CA VAL A 108 0.33 4.58 -1.71
C VAL A 108 0.24 4.83 -3.21
N TYR A 109 1.39 4.84 -3.88
CA TYR A 109 1.46 4.86 -5.34
C TYR A 109 1.69 3.45 -5.86
N LEU A 110 0.84 3.00 -6.78
CA LEU A 110 1.02 1.74 -7.49
C LEU A 110 0.84 1.97 -8.99
N ASN A 111 1.74 1.45 -9.80
CA ASN A 111 1.57 1.47 -11.25
C ASN A 111 0.35 0.61 -11.63
N ASP A 112 -0.45 1.08 -12.58
CA ASP A 112 -1.52 0.27 -13.16
C ASP A 112 -0.92 -0.94 -13.87
N TYR A 113 -1.57 -2.10 -13.74
CA TYR A 113 -1.19 -3.30 -14.45
C TYR A 113 -1.43 -3.12 -15.96
N ASP A 114 -0.35 -3.10 -16.74
CA ASP A 114 -0.44 -3.13 -18.20
C ASP A 114 -0.39 -4.58 -18.70
N LYS A 115 -1.47 -5.03 -19.36
CA LYS A 115 -1.56 -6.35 -19.97
C LYS A 115 -0.71 -6.46 -21.25
N LYS A 116 -0.15 -5.34 -21.75
CA LYS A 116 0.68 -5.30 -22.97
C LYS A 116 2.13 -5.67 -22.67
N SER A 117 2.41 -6.96 -22.63
CA SER A 117 3.74 -7.51 -22.98
C SER A 117 3.59 -8.97 -23.35
N LYS A 118 3.00 -9.21 -24.52
CA LYS A 118 3.32 -10.31 -25.43
C LYS A 118 2.83 -9.96 -26.83
#